data_AF-A0A953AQW6-F1
#
_entry.id   AF-A0A953AQW6-F1
#
_cell.length_a   1.000
_cell.length_b   1.000
_cell.length_c   1.000
_cell.angle_alpha   90.00
_cell.angle_beta   90.00
_cell.angle_gamma   90.00
#
_symmetry.space_group_name_H-M   'P 1'
#
loop_
_entity.id
_entity.type
_entity.pdbx_description
1 polymer ?
#
loop_
_entity_poly.entity_id
_entity_poly.type
_entity_poly.pdbx_seq_one_letter_code
_entity_poly.pdbx_strand_id
1 'polypeptide(L)'
;MNVPKRLKFTGIVSLALLPWVLACGADADPQTAQQNQTDDAQTVLCPAPDAGVPTLSDAQILMVLRTGNDGEIAQAQVAMQKAKSDQVRAFAEKMVEEHTQANQRLDALATQLGLTPEDSAVSVQLRAEAAQKLDILSKQTNAPFDLGYMDAQVAMHSGLLFWSDMVLMPQAQRTELKDELTAERDTAQAHLEEAFTIQKELASRQLVTPSQDIVPRR
;
A
#
# COMPACT_ATOMS: atom_id res chain seq x y z
N MET A 1 52.49 -29.97 6.25
CA MET A 1 52.62 -29.66 7.70
C MET A 1 52.54 -28.14 7.81
N ASN A 2 51.63 -27.46 8.51
CA ASN A 2 50.70 -27.79 9.59
C ASN A 2 49.47 -26.89 9.46
N VAL A 3 48.28 -27.47 9.64
CA VAL A 3 47.00 -26.76 9.77
C VAL A 3 46.78 -26.44 11.26
N PRO A 4 46.50 -25.20 11.68
CA PRO A 4 45.94 -24.96 13.00
C PRO A 4 44.41 -25.08 12.97
N LYS A 5 43.90 -25.76 14.00
CA LYS A 5 42.56 -26.33 14.14
C LYS A 5 41.50 -25.28 14.49
N ARG A 6 40.28 -25.59 14.07
CA ARG A 6 39.02 -24.88 14.37
C ARG A 6 38.73 -24.89 15.88
N LEU A 7 38.33 -23.74 16.42
CA LEU A 7 37.68 -23.64 17.73
C LEU A 7 36.21 -23.25 17.51
N LYS A 8 35.31 -24.16 17.87
CA LYS A 8 33.86 -23.95 17.85
C LYS A 8 33.49 -23.19 19.13
N PHE A 9 32.93 -21.99 19.00
CA PHE A 9 32.23 -21.32 20.08
C PHE A 9 30.74 -21.28 19.75
N THR A 10 30.02 -22.21 20.36
CA THR A 10 28.56 -22.16 20.54
C THR A 10 28.31 -21.15 21.66
N GLY A 11 27.68 -20.02 21.34
CA GLY A 11 27.34 -18.99 22.30
C GLY A 11 26.08 -18.26 21.84
N ILE A 12 24.93 -18.77 22.26
CA ILE A 12 23.62 -18.13 22.09
C ILE A 12 23.61 -16.93 23.03
N VAL A 13 23.61 -15.71 22.48
CA VAL A 13 23.28 -14.50 23.22
C VAL A 13 21.95 -14.01 22.68
N SER A 14 20.89 -14.44 23.35
CA SER A 14 19.54 -13.93 23.17
C SER A 14 19.51 -12.45 23.56
N LEU A 15 19.44 -11.56 22.57
CA LEU A 15 19.23 -10.14 22.80
C LEU A 15 17.72 -9.91 22.99
N ALA A 16 17.32 -9.70 24.25
CA ALA A 16 15.96 -9.39 24.62
C ALA A 16 15.55 -8.02 24.05
N LEU A 17 14.52 -8.01 23.20
CA LEU A 17 13.80 -6.80 22.81
C LEU A 17 12.78 -6.48 23.92
N LEU A 18 12.93 -5.31 24.55
CA LEU A 18 11.97 -4.75 25.49
C LEU A 18 10.84 -4.05 24.71
N PRO A 19 9.57 -4.50 24.81
CA PRO A 19 8.44 -3.68 24.36
C PRO A 19 8.10 -2.63 25.42
N TRP A 20 7.99 -1.37 24.98
CA TRP A 20 7.25 -0.34 25.70
C TRP A 20 5.77 -0.74 25.72
N VAL A 21 5.34 -1.35 26.82
CA VAL A 21 3.92 -1.58 27.10
C VAL A 21 3.39 -0.34 27.80
N LEU A 22 2.47 0.37 27.14
CA LEU A 22 1.58 1.31 27.80
C LEU A 22 0.68 0.51 28.75
N ALA A 23 0.78 0.84 30.03
CA ALA A 23 0.04 0.22 31.11
C ALA A 23 -1.48 0.49 31.01
N CYS A 24 -2.27 -0.57 31.10
CA CYS A 24 -3.47 -0.58 31.94
C CYS A 24 -3.09 -1.36 33.20
N GLY A 25 -3.18 -0.72 34.35
CA GLY A 25 -2.69 -1.26 35.62
C GLY A 25 -3.55 -2.38 36.17
N ALA A 26 -2.91 -3.31 36.86
CA ALA A 26 -3.34 -3.88 38.13
C ALA A 26 -2.21 -4.76 38.67
N ASP A 27 -1.71 -4.39 39.84
CA ASP A 27 -0.77 -5.18 40.65
C ASP A 27 -1.39 -6.53 41.06
N ALA A 28 -0.68 -7.64 40.86
CA ALA A 28 -0.82 -8.85 41.68
C ALA A 28 0.34 -9.85 41.42
N ASP A 29 1.10 -10.12 42.48
CA ASP A 29 2.16 -11.15 42.61
C ASP A 29 1.55 -12.57 42.64
N PRO A 30 2.25 -13.64 42.18
CA PRO A 30 1.69 -14.98 42.03
C PRO A 30 2.05 -15.89 43.21
N GLN A 31 1.05 -16.56 43.79
CA GLN A 31 1.06 -17.95 44.30
C GLN A 31 0.02 -18.14 45.41
N THR A 32 -1.07 -18.86 45.13
CA THR A 32 -1.56 -19.97 45.99
C THR A 32 -2.69 -20.71 45.29
N ALA A 33 -2.62 -22.04 45.35
CA ALA A 33 -3.62 -22.97 44.85
C ALA A 33 -4.84 -23.05 45.80
N GLN A 34 -6.07 -23.12 45.27
CA GLN A 34 -7.09 -24.12 45.64
C GLN A 34 -8.41 -23.92 44.88
N GLN A 35 -9.09 -25.06 44.68
CA GLN A 35 -10.36 -25.28 43.98
C GLN A 35 -11.57 -24.59 44.64
N ASN A 36 -12.53 -24.09 43.85
CA ASN A 36 -13.94 -24.53 43.86
C ASN A 36 -14.81 -23.75 42.84
N GLN A 37 -15.71 -24.47 42.18
CA GLN A 37 -16.75 -23.96 41.27
C GLN A 37 -17.83 -23.18 42.04
N THR A 38 -18.41 -22.14 41.41
CA THR A 38 -19.86 -21.86 41.36
C THR A 38 -20.13 -20.76 40.31
N ASP A 39 -21.31 -20.84 39.69
CA ASP A 39 -21.77 -20.20 38.46
C ASP A 39 -21.86 -18.66 38.45
N ASP A 40 -21.93 -18.14 37.21
CA ASP A 40 -22.41 -16.82 36.75
C ASP A 40 -21.62 -15.56 37.13
N ALA A 41 -20.58 -15.27 36.33
CA ALA A 41 -20.25 -13.90 35.95
C ALA A 41 -19.53 -13.89 34.59
N GLN A 42 -20.29 -13.50 33.57
CA GLN A 42 -19.90 -13.09 32.22
C GLN A 42 -18.40 -12.84 32.03
N THR A 43 -17.73 -13.78 31.35
CA THR A 43 -16.54 -13.46 30.58
C THR A 43 -16.92 -12.37 29.57
N VAL A 44 -16.56 -11.12 29.87
CA VAL A 44 -16.51 -10.06 28.86
C VAL A 44 -15.38 -10.44 27.91
N LEU A 45 -15.67 -11.36 27.00
CA LEU A 45 -14.90 -11.55 25.79
C LEU A 45 -15.15 -10.29 24.98
N CYS A 46 -14.23 -9.32 25.06
CA CYS A 46 -14.11 -8.34 24.00
C CYS A 46 -14.01 -9.15 22.70
N PRO A 47 -14.93 -9.01 21.73
CA PRO A 47 -14.73 -9.63 20.44
C PRO A 47 -13.41 -9.04 19.92
N ALA A 48 -12.40 -9.90 19.75
CA ALA A 48 -11.30 -9.56 18.88
C ALA A 48 -11.94 -9.18 17.54
N PRO A 49 -11.57 -8.06 16.91
CA PRO A 49 -11.97 -7.84 15.54
C PRO A 49 -11.42 -9.04 14.77
N ASP A 50 -12.32 -9.87 14.26
CA ASP A 50 -11.99 -10.87 13.27
C ASP A 50 -11.56 -10.07 12.04
N ALA A 51 -10.27 -9.69 12.00
CA ALA A 51 -9.66 -9.08 10.83
C ALA A 51 -9.38 -10.19 9.81
N GLY A 52 -10.43 -10.98 9.51
CA GLY A 52 -10.44 -11.90 8.40
C GLY A 52 -10.30 -11.12 7.10
N VAL A 53 -9.83 -11.81 6.06
CA VAL A 53 -9.80 -11.26 4.70
C VAL A 53 -11.23 -10.83 4.34
N PRO A 54 -11.47 -9.57 3.94
CA PRO A 54 -12.82 -9.09 3.66
C PRO A 54 -13.43 -9.91 2.52
N THR A 55 -14.68 -10.34 2.70
CA THR A 55 -15.43 -11.02 1.64
C THR A 55 -16.08 -9.99 0.70
N LEU A 56 -15.87 -10.13 -0.60
CA LEU A 56 -16.33 -9.20 -1.64
C LEU A 56 -17.13 -9.93 -2.72
N SER A 57 -18.23 -9.32 -3.17
CA SER A 57 -18.94 -9.75 -4.38
C SER A 57 -18.26 -9.21 -5.65
N ASP A 58 -18.59 -9.76 -6.82
CA ASP A 58 -18.09 -9.24 -8.11
C ASP A 58 -18.46 -7.75 -8.33
N ALA A 59 -19.66 -7.34 -7.90
CA ALA A 59 -20.09 -5.94 -7.94
C ALA A 59 -19.23 -5.03 -7.05
N GLN A 60 -18.80 -5.53 -5.89
CA GLN A 60 -17.92 -4.82 -4.99
C GLN A 60 -16.48 -4.79 -5.48
N ILE A 61 -16.00 -5.86 -6.10
CA ILE A 61 -14.67 -5.91 -6.74
C ILE A 61 -14.60 -4.88 -7.87
N LEU A 62 -15.62 -4.79 -8.73
CA LEU A 62 -15.72 -3.75 -9.77
C LEU A 62 -15.60 -2.33 -9.17
N MET A 63 -16.28 -2.07 -8.05
CA MET A 63 -16.20 -0.77 -7.38
C MET A 63 -14.83 -0.50 -6.76
N VAL A 64 -14.16 -1.52 -6.22
CA VAL A 64 -12.79 -1.40 -5.70
C VAL A 64 -11.82 -1.02 -6.82
N LEU A 65 -11.88 -1.69 -7.97
CA LEU A 65 -11.02 -1.36 -9.13
C LEU A 65 -11.27 0.06 -9.62
N ARG A 66 -12.54 0.42 -9.85
CA ARG A 66 -12.90 1.79 -10.25
C ARG A 66 -12.40 2.84 -9.25
N THR A 67 -12.59 2.59 -7.96
CA THR A 67 -12.15 3.53 -6.92
C THR A 67 -10.62 3.69 -6.91
N GLY A 68 -9.86 2.62 -7.12
CA GLY A 68 -8.41 2.67 -7.28
C GLY A 68 -8.01 3.52 -8.50
N ASN A 69 -8.58 3.21 -9.67
CA ASN A 69 -8.34 3.93 -10.92
C ASN A 69 -8.65 5.44 -10.80
N ASP A 70 -9.80 5.80 -10.23
CA ASP A 70 -10.19 7.20 -10.01
C ASP A 70 -9.20 7.94 -9.10
N GLY A 71 -8.68 7.25 -8.08
CA GLY A 71 -7.66 7.79 -7.19
C GLY A 71 -6.32 8.04 -7.89
N GLU A 72 -5.87 7.11 -8.75
CA GLU A 72 -4.65 7.25 -9.54
C GLU A 72 -4.77 8.38 -10.57
N ILE A 73 -5.91 8.48 -11.27
CA ILE A 73 -6.18 9.57 -12.22
C ILE A 73 -6.08 10.93 -11.54
N ALA A 74 -6.71 11.10 -10.37
CA ALA A 74 -6.70 12.38 -9.67
C ALA A 74 -5.28 12.78 -9.21
N GLN A 75 -4.50 11.83 -8.71
CA GLN A 75 -3.11 12.06 -8.30
C GLN A 75 -2.22 12.41 -9.51
N ALA A 76 -2.38 11.69 -10.62
CA ALA A 76 -1.66 11.93 -11.85
C ALA A 76 -1.97 13.31 -12.46
N GLN A 77 -3.23 13.75 -12.42
CA GLN A 77 -3.60 15.10 -12.88
C GLN A 77 -2.92 16.22 -12.08
N VAL A 78 -2.72 16.02 -10.77
CA VAL A 78 -1.92 16.95 -9.94
C VAL A 78 -0.45 16.89 -10.34
N ALA A 79 0.08 15.70 -10.60
CA ALA A 79 1.46 15.52 -11.03
C ALA A 79 1.77 16.17 -12.37
N MET A 80 0.88 16.07 -13.36
CA MET A 80 1.03 16.75 -14.65
C MET A 80 1.24 18.28 -14.50
N GLN A 81 0.60 18.89 -13.50
CA GLN A 81 0.67 20.34 -13.27
C GLN A 81 1.91 20.76 -12.48
N LYS A 82 2.37 19.91 -11.56
CA LYS A 82 3.38 20.28 -10.56
C LYS A 82 4.77 19.73 -10.85
N ALA A 83 4.85 18.61 -11.57
CA ALA A 83 6.10 17.94 -11.84
C ALA A 83 7.10 18.83 -12.59
N LYS A 84 8.37 18.70 -12.25
CA LYS A 84 9.48 19.41 -12.91
C LYS A 84 10.30 18.50 -13.80
N SER A 85 10.42 17.24 -13.43
CA SER A 85 11.01 16.20 -14.26
C SER A 85 10.07 15.85 -15.42
N ASP A 86 10.61 15.89 -16.64
CA ASP A 86 9.87 15.47 -17.84
C ASP A 86 9.49 13.98 -17.78
N GLN A 87 10.33 13.13 -17.17
CA GLN A 87 10.01 11.71 -16.95
C GLN A 87 8.80 11.55 -16.02
N VAL A 88 8.71 12.35 -14.96
CA VAL A 88 7.60 12.29 -14.00
C VAL A 88 6.30 12.78 -14.64
N ARG A 89 6.36 13.84 -15.45
CA ARG A 89 5.20 14.34 -16.19
C ARG A 89 4.73 13.34 -17.25
N ALA A 90 5.64 12.73 -18.00
CA ALA A 90 5.31 11.69 -18.98
C ALA A 90 4.67 10.46 -18.30
N PHE A 91 5.21 10.03 -17.16
CA PHE A 91 4.60 8.98 -16.35
C PHE A 91 3.17 9.37 -15.93
N ALA A 92 2.97 10.57 -15.39
CA ALA A 92 1.65 11.03 -14.97
C ALA A 92 0.64 11.11 -16.14
N GLU A 93 1.06 11.55 -17.33
CA GLU A 93 0.23 11.54 -18.54
C GLU A 93 -0.24 10.12 -18.88
N LYS A 94 0.69 9.15 -18.87
CA LYS A 94 0.39 7.73 -19.08
C LYS A 94 -0.59 7.18 -18.04
N MET A 95 -0.42 7.54 -16.76
CA MET A 95 -1.34 7.13 -15.70
C MET A 95 -2.77 7.62 -15.95
N VAL A 96 -2.95 8.89 -16.34
CA VAL A 96 -4.29 9.41 -16.67
C VAL A 96 -4.89 8.63 -17.84
N GLU A 97 -4.12 8.40 -18.90
CA GLU A 97 -4.59 7.69 -20.09
C GLU A 97 -5.00 6.25 -19.77
N GLU A 98 -4.09 5.45 -19.21
CA GLU A 98 -4.28 4.01 -19.05
C GLU A 98 -5.34 3.68 -17.98
N HIS A 99 -5.39 4.43 -16.86
CA HIS A 99 -6.45 4.23 -15.86
C HIS A 99 -7.81 4.73 -16.36
N THR A 100 -7.87 5.77 -17.18
CA THR A 100 -9.14 6.19 -17.81
C THR A 100 -9.65 5.10 -18.75
N GLN A 101 -8.76 4.47 -19.53
CA GLN A 101 -9.12 3.34 -20.39
C GLN A 101 -9.57 2.13 -19.56
N ALA A 102 -8.92 1.85 -18.42
CA ALA A 102 -9.35 0.81 -17.49
C ALA A 102 -10.78 1.05 -16.99
N ASN A 103 -11.10 2.27 -16.55
CA ASN A 103 -12.46 2.63 -16.16
C ASN A 103 -13.50 2.44 -17.27
N GLN A 104 -13.14 2.74 -18.52
CA GLN A 104 -14.03 2.48 -19.67
C GLN A 104 -14.26 0.99 -19.89
N ARG A 105 -13.24 0.14 -19.71
CA ARG A 105 -13.38 -1.32 -19.77
C ARG A 105 -14.24 -1.84 -18.62
N LEU A 106 -14.07 -1.33 -17.40
CA LEU A 106 -14.91 -1.67 -16.25
C LEU A 106 -16.38 -1.30 -16.48
N ASP A 107 -16.67 -0.13 -17.05
CA ASP A 107 -18.03 0.30 -17.39
C ASP A 107 -18.69 -0.62 -18.44
N ALA A 108 -17.93 -0.99 -19.47
CA ALA A 108 -18.39 -1.94 -20.49
C ALA A 108 -18.63 -3.34 -19.90
N LEU A 109 -17.71 -3.81 -19.06
CA LEU A 109 -17.79 -5.11 -18.40
C LEU A 109 -18.99 -5.19 -17.44
N ALA A 110 -19.21 -4.16 -16.62
CA ALA A 110 -20.36 -4.07 -15.73
C ALA A 110 -21.67 -4.18 -16.51
N THR A 111 -21.77 -3.47 -17.63
CA THR A 111 -22.93 -3.54 -18.54
C THR A 111 -23.10 -4.93 -19.13
N GLN A 112 -22.03 -5.54 -19.63
CA GLN A 112 -22.04 -6.88 -20.22
C GLN A 112 -22.51 -7.95 -19.21
N LEU A 113 -22.05 -7.86 -17.96
CA LEU A 113 -22.35 -8.83 -16.91
C LEU A 113 -23.68 -8.56 -16.19
N GLY A 114 -24.35 -7.44 -16.49
CA GLY A 114 -25.56 -7.01 -15.76
C GLY A 114 -25.27 -6.71 -14.29
N LEU A 115 -24.07 -6.23 -13.98
CA LEU A 115 -23.64 -5.86 -12.64
C LEU A 115 -23.72 -4.35 -12.48
N THR A 116 -24.24 -3.91 -11.34
CA THR A 116 -24.10 -2.53 -10.88
C THR A 116 -22.94 -2.49 -9.89
N PRO A 117 -21.89 -1.67 -10.09
CA PRO A 117 -20.84 -1.52 -9.09
C PRO A 117 -21.42 -1.08 -7.74
N GLU A 118 -20.98 -1.73 -6.66
CA GLU A 118 -21.51 -1.51 -5.30
C GLU A 118 -20.39 -1.17 -4.32
N ASP A 119 -20.63 -0.21 -3.42
CA ASP A 119 -19.67 0.10 -2.37
C ASP A 119 -19.48 -1.07 -1.39
N SER A 120 -18.26 -1.17 -0.87
CA SER A 120 -17.87 -2.05 0.23
C SER A 120 -17.08 -1.25 1.25
N ALA A 121 -16.83 -1.84 2.43
CA ALA A 121 -15.90 -1.24 3.39
C ALA A 121 -14.50 -1.00 2.76
N VAL A 122 -14.08 -1.88 1.85
CA VAL A 122 -12.81 -1.77 1.12
C VAL A 122 -12.83 -0.57 0.16
N SER A 123 -13.86 -0.41 -0.68
CA SER A 123 -13.92 0.74 -1.61
C SER A 123 -14.02 2.07 -0.85
N VAL A 124 -14.78 2.12 0.24
CA VAL A 124 -14.90 3.33 1.07
C VAL A 124 -13.54 3.70 1.70
N GLN A 125 -12.83 2.73 2.26
CA GLN A 125 -11.50 2.96 2.84
C GLN A 125 -10.50 3.39 1.76
N LEU A 126 -10.47 2.70 0.62
CA LEU A 126 -9.57 3.03 -0.50
C LEU A 126 -9.82 4.46 -1.01
N ARG A 127 -11.07 4.89 -1.11
CA ARG A 127 -11.45 6.25 -1.49
C ARG A 127 -10.91 7.29 -0.50
N ALA A 128 -11.00 7.01 0.80
CA ALA A 128 -10.47 7.89 1.84
C ALA A 128 -8.95 7.99 1.77
N GLU A 129 -8.25 6.88 1.55
CA GLU A 129 -6.79 6.85 1.38
C GLU A 129 -6.34 7.60 0.13
N ALA A 130 -7.04 7.42 -0.99
CA ALA A 130 -6.78 8.15 -2.23
C ALA A 130 -6.95 9.67 -2.02
N ALA A 131 -8.02 10.09 -1.34
CA ALA A 131 -8.26 11.50 -1.02
C ALA A 131 -7.16 12.08 -0.11
N GLN A 132 -6.71 11.32 0.90
CA GLN A 132 -5.63 11.75 1.78
C GLN A 132 -4.31 11.93 1.03
N LYS A 133 -3.96 10.98 0.15
CA LYS A 133 -2.74 11.06 -0.67
C LYS A 133 -2.79 12.25 -1.63
N LEU A 134 -3.94 12.46 -2.27
CA LEU A 134 -4.17 13.61 -3.13
C LEU A 134 -3.98 14.94 -2.39
N ASP A 135 -4.49 15.05 -1.15
CA ASP A 135 -4.31 16.25 -0.32
C ASP A 135 -2.82 16.50 0.01
N ILE A 136 -2.08 15.45 0.36
CA ILE A 136 -0.63 15.53 0.62
C ILE A 136 0.11 16.02 -0.63
N LEU A 137 -0.09 15.38 -1.79
CA LEU A 137 0.54 15.75 -3.06
C LEU A 137 0.18 17.19 -3.47
N SER A 138 -1.08 17.58 -3.28
CA SER A 138 -1.57 18.92 -3.60
C SER A 138 -0.89 20.01 -2.76
N LYS A 139 -0.49 19.71 -1.53
CA LYS A 139 0.21 20.64 -0.61
C LYS A 139 1.72 20.65 -0.76
N GLN A 140 2.34 19.62 -1.33
CA GLN A 140 3.78 19.58 -1.55
C GLN A 140 4.25 20.70 -2.51
N THR A 141 5.40 21.30 -2.25
CA THR A 141 6.03 22.26 -3.18
C THR A 141 6.85 21.52 -4.24
N ASN A 142 7.16 22.19 -5.36
CA ASN A 142 7.74 21.54 -6.54
C ASN A 142 9.09 20.83 -6.30
N ALA A 143 9.96 21.34 -5.41
CA ALA A 143 11.30 20.77 -5.22
C ALA A 143 11.29 19.34 -4.63
N PRO A 144 10.47 19.01 -3.62
CA PRO A 144 10.26 17.63 -3.17
C PRO A 144 9.15 16.88 -3.93
N PHE A 145 8.40 17.54 -4.82
CA PHE A 145 7.19 16.95 -5.42
C PHE A 145 7.47 15.71 -6.28
N ASP A 146 8.45 15.79 -7.19
CA ASP A 146 8.73 14.71 -8.15
C ASP A 146 9.04 13.38 -7.45
N LEU A 147 9.90 13.42 -6.42
CA LEU A 147 10.23 12.23 -5.64
C LEU A 147 9.04 11.78 -4.79
N GLY A 148 8.34 12.71 -4.14
CA GLY A 148 7.17 12.39 -3.32
C GLY A 148 6.03 11.73 -4.10
N TYR A 149 5.80 12.15 -5.35
CA TYR A 149 4.84 11.50 -6.24
C TYR A 149 5.31 10.10 -6.63
N MET A 150 6.57 9.92 -7.05
CA MET A 150 7.09 8.59 -7.40
C MET A 150 7.09 7.62 -6.20
N ASP A 151 7.40 8.09 -4.99
CA ASP A 151 7.26 7.30 -3.77
C ASP A 151 5.82 6.81 -3.55
N ALA A 152 4.84 7.69 -3.76
CA ALA A 152 3.43 7.35 -3.66
C ALA A 152 3.02 6.30 -4.71
N GLN A 153 3.44 6.48 -5.96
CA GLN A 153 3.13 5.53 -7.04
C GLN A 153 3.74 4.14 -6.77
N VAL A 154 5.00 4.06 -6.34
CA VAL A 154 5.65 2.78 -5.97
C VAL A 154 4.88 2.08 -4.86
N ALA A 155 4.49 2.81 -3.81
CA ALA A 155 3.77 2.24 -2.68
C ALA A 155 2.36 1.74 -3.07
N MET A 156 1.62 2.52 -3.86
CA MET A 156 0.26 2.18 -4.29
C MET A 156 0.24 0.96 -5.21
N HIS A 157 1.09 0.94 -6.24
CA HIS A 157 1.12 -0.18 -7.19
C HIS A 157 1.61 -1.46 -6.52
N SER A 158 2.60 -1.39 -5.63
CA SER A 158 3.03 -2.54 -4.83
C SER A 158 1.90 -3.09 -3.95
N GLY A 159 1.15 -2.20 -3.29
CA GLY A 159 0.00 -2.56 -2.46
C GLY A 159 -1.14 -3.17 -3.26
N LEU A 160 -1.45 -2.60 -4.43
CA LEU A 160 -2.49 -3.09 -5.33
C LEU A 160 -2.16 -4.49 -5.86
N LEU A 161 -0.93 -4.75 -6.26
CA LEU A 161 -0.51 -6.09 -6.70
C LEU A 161 -0.72 -7.14 -5.61
N PHE A 162 -0.35 -6.83 -4.37
CA PHE A 162 -0.60 -7.71 -3.23
C PHE A 162 -2.10 -7.94 -2.99
N TRP A 163 -2.89 -6.87 -2.98
CA TRP A 163 -4.35 -6.98 -2.78
C TRP A 163 -5.06 -7.71 -3.91
N SER A 164 -4.63 -7.48 -5.15
CA SER A 164 -5.12 -8.19 -6.33
C SER A 164 -4.93 -9.70 -6.16
N ASP A 165 -3.69 -10.13 -5.85
CA ASP A 165 -3.33 -11.55 -5.78
C ASP A 165 -3.95 -12.26 -4.58
N MET A 166 -3.98 -11.60 -3.42
CA MET A 166 -4.37 -12.22 -2.17
C MET A 166 -5.85 -12.09 -1.85
N VAL A 167 -6.53 -11.07 -2.39
CA VAL A 167 -7.89 -10.72 -1.97
C VAL A 167 -8.87 -10.66 -3.14
N LEU A 168 -8.55 -9.93 -4.22
CA LEU A 168 -9.53 -9.71 -5.29
C LEU A 168 -9.66 -10.92 -6.22
N MET A 169 -8.55 -11.40 -6.74
CA MET A 169 -8.52 -12.50 -7.73
C MET A 169 -9.09 -13.83 -7.19
N PRO A 170 -8.84 -14.24 -5.93
CA PRO A 170 -9.46 -15.44 -5.36
C PRO A 170 -10.97 -15.34 -5.16
N GLN A 171 -11.51 -14.11 -5.06
CA GLN A 171 -12.92 -13.87 -4.74
C GLN A 171 -13.77 -13.57 -5.97
N ALA A 172 -13.17 -13.10 -7.07
CA ALA A 172 -13.87 -12.91 -8.34
C ALA A 172 -14.50 -14.24 -8.80
N GLN A 173 -15.77 -14.22 -9.19
CA GLN A 173 -16.51 -15.39 -9.64
C GLN A 173 -16.67 -15.42 -11.16
N ARG A 174 -16.95 -14.27 -11.79
CA ARG A 174 -17.00 -14.17 -13.26
C ARG A 174 -15.61 -14.29 -13.89
N THR A 175 -15.50 -15.11 -14.93
CA THR A 175 -14.25 -15.26 -15.70
C THR A 175 -13.83 -13.94 -16.32
N GLU A 176 -14.77 -13.19 -16.88
CA GLU A 176 -14.49 -11.90 -17.53
C GLU A 176 -13.95 -10.86 -16.53
N LEU A 177 -14.38 -10.92 -15.27
CA LEU A 177 -13.83 -10.07 -14.20
C LEU A 177 -12.42 -10.51 -13.78
N LYS A 178 -12.13 -11.81 -13.78
CA LYS A 178 -10.77 -12.32 -13.54
C LYS A 178 -9.80 -11.88 -14.63
N ASP A 179 -10.28 -11.88 -15.89
CA ASP A 179 -9.49 -11.44 -17.02
C ASP A 179 -9.18 -9.94 -16.93
N GLU A 180 -10.16 -9.10 -16.57
CA GLU A 180 -9.92 -7.66 -16.33
C GLU A 180 -8.99 -7.42 -15.14
N LEU A 181 -9.16 -8.15 -14.03
CA LEU A 181 -8.23 -8.10 -12.89
C LEU A 181 -6.80 -8.45 -13.30
N THR A 182 -6.63 -9.44 -14.16
CA THR A 182 -5.31 -9.84 -14.67
C THR A 182 -4.71 -8.73 -15.52
N ALA A 183 -5.50 -8.12 -16.40
CA ALA A 183 -5.06 -7.02 -17.25
C ALA A 183 -4.66 -5.77 -16.44
N GLU A 184 -5.45 -5.38 -15.44
CA GLU A 184 -5.11 -4.27 -14.55
C GLU A 184 -3.88 -4.58 -13.69
N ARG A 185 -3.75 -5.82 -13.19
CA ARG A 185 -2.57 -6.26 -12.44
C ARG A 185 -1.29 -6.17 -13.27
N ASP A 186 -1.31 -6.64 -14.52
CA ASP A 186 -0.15 -6.60 -15.41
C ASP A 186 0.25 -5.15 -15.74
N THR A 187 -0.75 -4.29 -15.95
CA THR A 187 -0.55 -2.86 -16.13
C THR A 187 0.09 -2.22 -14.88
N ALA A 188 -0.43 -2.55 -13.70
CA ALA A 188 0.09 -2.04 -12.44
C ALA A 188 1.54 -2.51 -12.15
N GLN A 189 1.89 -3.73 -12.57
CA GLN A 189 3.26 -4.23 -12.50
C GLN A 189 4.20 -3.40 -13.39
N ALA A 190 3.79 -3.11 -14.63
CA ALA A 190 4.57 -2.28 -15.53
C ALA A 190 4.74 -0.85 -14.99
N HIS A 191 3.68 -0.27 -14.43
CA HIS A 191 3.75 1.04 -13.75
C HIS A 191 4.69 1.04 -12.56
N LEU A 192 4.66 0.00 -11.72
CA LEU A 192 5.55 -0.12 -10.57
C LEU A 192 7.03 -0.12 -10.99
N GLU A 193 7.37 -0.89 -12.01
CA GLU A 193 8.74 -0.98 -12.51
C GLU A 193 9.23 0.37 -13.07
N GLU A 194 8.38 1.06 -13.81
CA GLU A 194 8.66 2.39 -14.36
C GLU A 194 8.82 3.44 -13.25
N ALA A 195 7.85 3.50 -12.32
CA ALA A 195 7.88 4.40 -11.17
C ALA A 195 9.13 4.18 -10.30
N PHE A 196 9.49 2.93 -10.03
CA PHE A 196 10.69 2.60 -9.25
C PHE A 196 11.98 3.03 -9.96
N THR A 197 12.02 2.88 -11.29
CA THR A 197 13.16 3.34 -12.09
C THR A 197 13.32 4.85 -12.01
N ILE A 198 12.25 5.62 -12.20
CA ILE A 198 12.26 7.08 -12.11
C ILE A 198 12.62 7.53 -10.68
N GLN A 199 12.02 6.92 -9.65
CA GLN A 199 12.30 7.18 -8.24
C GLN A 199 13.81 7.06 -7.94
N LYS A 200 14.43 5.96 -8.37
CA LYS A 200 15.85 5.71 -8.17
C LYS A 200 16.72 6.76 -8.85
N GLU A 201 16.38 7.15 -10.08
CA GLU A 201 17.09 8.21 -10.79
C GLU A 201 17.01 9.55 -10.06
N LEU A 202 15.81 9.95 -9.60
CA LEU A 202 15.60 11.19 -8.85
C LEU A 202 16.40 11.21 -7.54
N ALA A 203 16.33 10.13 -6.76
CA ALA A 203 17.09 10.00 -5.52
C ALA A 203 18.60 10.11 -5.77
N SER A 204 19.12 9.46 -6.82
CA SER A 204 20.55 9.54 -7.17
C SER A 204 20.99 10.96 -7.52
N ARG A 205 20.18 11.73 -8.24
CA ARG A 205 20.49 13.13 -8.61
C ARG A 205 20.52 14.04 -7.38
N GLN A 206 19.64 13.80 -6.42
CA GLN A 206 19.59 14.56 -5.16
C GLN A 206 20.84 14.33 -4.29
N LEU A 207 21.45 13.14 -4.35
CA LEU A 207 22.69 12.81 -3.63
C LEU A 207 23.95 13.40 -4.28
N VAL A 208 23.95 13.66 -5.60
CA VAL A 208 25.13 14.12 -6.35
C VAL A 208 25.25 15.64 -6.42
N THR A 209 24.18 16.39 -6.17
CA THR A 209 24.20 17.86 -6.23
C THR A 209 24.98 18.42 -5.02
N PRO A 210 26.19 19.00 -5.20
CA PRO A 210 26.94 19.56 -4.08
C PRO A 210 26.21 20.78 -3.53
N SER A 211 26.17 20.95 -2.20
CA SER A 211 25.78 22.21 -1.56
C SER A 211 26.66 23.34 -2.11
N GLN A 212 26.12 24.16 -3.01
CA GLN A 212 26.83 25.29 -3.63
C GLN A 212 26.96 26.50 -2.69
N ASP A 213 26.61 26.37 -1.40
CA ASP A 213 26.57 27.48 -0.44
C ASP A 213 27.78 27.57 0.51
N ILE A 214 28.99 27.26 0.02
CA ILE A 214 30.22 27.67 0.72
C ILE A 214 31.15 28.41 -0.24
N VAL A 215 30.75 29.63 -0.61
CA VAL A 215 31.71 30.66 -1.04
C VAL A 215 32.24 31.32 0.23
N PRO A 216 33.52 31.15 0.61
CA PRO A 216 34.09 31.95 1.69
C PRO A 216 34.18 33.39 1.19
N ARG A 217 33.45 34.30 1.85
CA ARG A 217 33.68 35.74 1.67
C ARG A 217 35.14 36.04 2.00
N ARG A 218 35.85 36.62 1.02
CA ARG A 218 37.15 37.25 1.23
C ARG A 218 36.99 38.57 1.97
#